data_AF-A0A133VM78-F1
#
_entry.id   AF-A0A133VM78-F1
#
_cell.length_a   1.000
_cell.length_b   1.000
_cell.length_c   1.000
_cell.angle_alpha   90.00
_cell.angle_beta   90.00
_cell.angle_gamma   90.00
#
_symmetry.space_group_name_H-M   'P 1'
#
loop_
_entity.id
_entity.type
_entity.pdbx_description
1 polymer ?
#
loop_
_entity_poly.entity_id
_entity_poly.type
_entity_poly.pdbx_seq_one_letter_code
_entity_poly.pdbx_strand_id
1 'polypeptide(L)'
;MGMYDTVHFDKPRECPQCGEEIRAVQTKKFEKLLIHYRVGDCVGHAEESRITREKLFCDNCSEHLEKHVYLAVDRGILLGVTDTREEAEELLRTADKEKLLLMYHDLYKKYREEQKSKRQYESFLKQAQRWFRKEKHKKEELSPFEKSLLSSKHLVSAETPLQAIESFLSYQELMNALEEFEERGKTTLDIYWLEDMNEGEEDWSVDVLQDELNKRCNTNWTWTVLHETRAEADERDKDRLSYWNIVTEEKYSKKAVKKAVRNWLERKGYEFDIRVIPPDEAEGSGLFEKLEELEKKDFDSMDYERLEDI
;
A
#
# COMPACT_ATOMS: atom_id res chain seq x y z
N MET A 1 -3.52 3.25 -32.13
CA MET A 1 -2.94 2.30 -31.16
C MET A 1 -4.08 1.54 -30.52
N GLY A 2 -4.02 0.21 -30.44
CA GLY A 2 -5.06 -0.60 -29.81
C GLY A 2 -4.71 -0.89 -28.36
N MET A 3 -5.70 -1.14 -27.50
CA MET A 3 -5.47 -1.67 -26.17
C MET A 3 -5.05 -3.14 -26.28
N TYR A 4 -3.92 -3.49 -25.67
CA TYR A 4 -3.39 -4.85 -25.61
C TYR A 4 -3.24 -5.24 -24.15
N ASP A 5 -3.61 -6.48 -23.84
CA ASP A 5 -3.26 -7.07 -22.56
C ASP A 5 -1.84 -7.62 -22.64
N THR A 6 -1.17 -7.72 -21.50
CA THR A 6 0.22 -8.18 -21.42
C THR A 6 0.29 -9.47 -20.60
N VAL A 7 0.90 -10.51 -21.14
CA VAL A 7 1.13 -11.77 -20.43
C VAL A 7 2.63 -11.88 -20.11
N HIS A 8 2.96 -11.95 -18.83
CA HIS A 8 4.34 -12.14 -18.36
C HIS A 8 4.70 -13.62 -18.34
N PHE A 9 5.93 -13.94 -18.71
CA PHE A 9 6.44 -15.31 -18.69
C PHE A 9 7.08 -15.63 -17.35
N ASP A 10 6.89 -16.87 -16.88
CA ASP A 10 7.59 -17.37 -15.68
C ASP A 10 9.11 -17.51 -15.93
N LYS A 11 9.48 -17.80 -17.18
CA LYS A 11 10.87 -17.85 -17.65
C LYS A 11 11.04 -16.93 -18.86
N PRO A 12 12.03 -16.03 -18.86
CA PRO A 12 12.30 -15.19 -20.02
C PRO A 12 12.66 -16.03 -21.24
N ARG A 13 12.35 -15.52 -22.42
CA ARG A 13 12.66 -16.14 -23.70
C ARG A 13 13.72 -15.33 -24.43
N GLU A 14 14.75 -15.98 -24.93
CA GLU A 14 15.84 -15.27 -25.61
C GLU A 14 15.49 -14.92 -27.05
N CYS A 15 15.79 -13.67 -27.42
CA CYS A 15 15.75 -13.22 -28.81
C CYS A 15 16.86 -13.91 -29.62
N PRO A 16 16.53 -14.64 -30.71
CA PRO A 16 17.53 -15.34 -31.50
C PRO A 16 18.46 -14.40 -32.30
N GLN A 17 18.10 -13.13 -32.47
CA GLN A 17 18.90 -12.15 -33.22
C GLN A 17 19.89 -11.40 -32.33
N CYS A 18 19.48 -10.96 -31.13
CA CYS A 18 20.31 -10.11 -30.27
C CYS A 18 20.62 -10.71 -28.89
N GLY A 19 20.03 -11.85 -28.53
CA GLY A 19 20.22 -12.50 -27.23
C GLY A 19 19.44 -11.87 -26.06
N GLU A 20 18.73 -10.76 -26.29
CA GLU A 20 17.98 -10.07 -25.24
C GLU A 20 16.84 -10.93 -24.66
N GLU A 21 16.60 -10.78 -23.34
CA GLU A 21 15.53 -11.48 -22.63
C GLU A 21 14.16 -10.84 -22.90
N ILE A 22 13.26 -11.60 -23.53
CA ILE A 22 11.86 -11.22 -23.69
C ILE A 22 11.07 -11.79 -22.52
N ARG A 23 10.50 -10.91 -21.69
CA ARG A 23 9.81 -11.27 -20.45
C ARG A 23 8.29 -11.34 -20.55
N ALA A 24 7.72 -10.82 -21.64
CA ALA A 24 6.28 -10.76 -21.82
C ALA A 24 5.87 -10.78 -23.29
N VAL A 25 4.58 -11.02 -23.54
CA VAL A 25 3.95 -10.87 -24.85
C VAL A 25 2.68 -10.03 -24.71
N GLN A 26 2.39 -9.22 -25.72
CA GLN A 26 1.13 -8.50 -25.83
C GLN A 26 0.11 -9.31 -26.62
N THR A 27 -1.14 -9.37 -26.16
CA THR A 27 -2.22 -10.08 -26.83
C THR A 27 -3.47 -9.23 -26.97
N LYS A 28 -4.20 -9.47 -28.06
CA LYS A 28 -5.53 -8.91 -28.35
C LYS A 28 -6.65 -9.96 -28.23
N LYS A 29 -6.31 -11.15 -27.77
CA LYS A 29 -7.20 -12.32 -27.80
C LYS A 29 -8.00 -12.46 -26.51
N PHE A 30 -7.65 -11.66 -25.50
CA PHE A 30 -8.39 -11.52 -24.24
C PHE A 30 -9.31 -10.29 -24.31
N GLU A 31 -9.66 -9.69 -23.17
CA GLU A 31 -10.67 -8.64 -23.05
C GLU A 31 -10.20 -7.24 -23.48
N LYS A 32 -8.89 -7.03 -23.65
CA LYS A 32 -8.25 -5.77 -24.10
C LYS A 32 -8.46 -4.63 -23.10
N LEU A 33 -8.25 -4.93 -21.83
CA LEU A 33 -8.44 -4.01 -20.70
C LEU A 33 -7.13 -3.39 -20.20
N LEU A 34 -6.02 -3.58 -20.92
CA LEU A 34 -4.66 -3.16 -20.51
C LEU A 34 -4.23 -3.86 -19.21
N ILE A 35 -4.68 -5.10 -19.02
CA ILE A 35 -4.37 -5.87 -17.83
C ILE A 35 -3.07 -6.64 -18.04
N HIS A 36 -2.30 -6.77 -16.96
CA HIS A 36 -1.14 -7.65 -16.90
C HIS A 36 -1.53 -8.97 -16.28
N TYR A 37 -1.26 -10.07 -16.99
CA TYR A 37 -1.59 -11.42 -16.58
C TYR A 37 -0.32 -12.25 -16.33
N ARG A 38 -0.42 -13.19 -15.40
CA ARG A 38 0.54 -14.25 -15.11
C ARG A 38 -0.16 -15.61 -15.16
N VAL A 39 0.63 -16.67 -15.23
CA VAL A 39 0.11 -18.03 -15.04
C VAL A 39 -0.61 -18.09 -13.69
N GLY A 40 -1.85 -18.60 -13.67
CA GLY A 40 -2.71 -18.50 -12.50
C GLY A 40 -3.89 -17.54 -12.65
N ASP A 41 -3.77 -16.54 -13.50
CA ASP A 41 -4.78 -15.49 -13.58
C ASP A 41 -5.97 -15.88 -14.47
N CYS A 42 -7.11 -15.26 -14.17
CA CYS A 42 -8.33 -15.36 -14.96
C CYS A 42 -8.23 -14.44 -16.18
N VAL A 43 -8.26 -15.02 -17.38
CA VAL A 43 -8.12 -14.32 -18.69
C VAL A 43 -9.37 -14.44 -19.56
N GLY A 44 -10.46 -15.01 -19.01
CA GLY A 44 -11.71 -15.20 -19.71
C GLY A 44 -12.77 -15.92 -18.86
N HIS A 45 -13.85 -16.35 -19.51
CA HIS A 45 -14.96 -17.00 -18.80
C HIS A 45 -14.61 -18.43 -18.35
N ALA A 46 -15.23 -18.86 -17.24
CA ALA A 46 -15.01 -20.19 -16.64
C ALA A 46 -15.36 -21.39 -17.56
N GLU A 47 -16.07 -21.16 -18.66
CA GLU A 47 -16.41 -22.19 -19.65
C GLU A 47 -15.43 -22.21 -20.83
N GLU A 48 -14.53 -21.23 -20.91
CA GLU A 48 -13.65 -21.05 -22.07
C GLU A 48 -12.34 -21.80 -21.89
N SER A 49 -12.11 -22.80 -22.75
CA SER A 49 -10.81 -23.47 -22.90
C SER A 49 -10.30 -23.27 -24.31
N ARG A 50 -9.08 -22.74 -24.46
CA ARG A 50 -8.50 -22.38 -25.75
C ARG A 50 -6.98 -22.36 -25.72
N ILE A 51 -6.38 -22.55 -26.89
CA ILE A 51 -4.95 -22.25 -27.11
C ILE A 51 -4.87 -21.06 -28.05
N THR A 52 -4.16 -20.03 -27.61
CA THR A 52 -3.95 -18.82 -28.40
C THR A 52 -2.50 -18.72 -28.82
N ARG A 53 -2.25 -18.48 -30.12
CA ARG A 53 -0.91 -18.27 -30.66
C ARG A 53 -0.61 -16.78 -30.78
N GLU A 54 0.52 -16.34 -30.24
CA GLU A 54 1.02 -14.97 -30.38
C GLU A 54 2.46 -14.95 -30.91
N LYS A 55 2.83 -13.86 -31.59
CA LYS A 55 4.19 -13.65 -32.08
C LYS A 55 5.01 -12.94 -31.01
N LEU A 56 6.25 -13.39 -30.81
CA LEU A 56 7.18 -12.66 -29.96
C LEU A 56 7.60 -11.34 -30.62
N PHE A 57 7.82 -10.33 -29.79
CA PHE A 57 8.38 -9.05 -30.18
C PHE A 57 9.60 -8.78 -29.30
N CYS A 58 10.68 -8.31 -29.91
CA CYS A 58 11.88 -7.93 -29.19
C CYS A 58 12.01 -6.41 -29.20
N ASP A 59 12.01 -5.78 -28.02
CA ASP A 59 12.13 -4.32 -27.91
C ASP A 59 13.46 -3.80 -28.46
N ASN A 60 14.56 -4.53 -28.23
CA ASN A 60 15.89 -4.17 -28.72
C ASN A 60 16.00 -4.23 -30.25
N CYS A 61 15.44 -5.26 -30.91
CA CYS A 61 15.41 -5.31 -32.38
C CYS A 61 14.28 -4.45 -32.97
N SER A 62 13.30 -4.06 -32.16
CA SER A 62 12.07 -3.37 -32.58
C SER A 62 11.29 -4.13 -33.68
N GLU A 63 11.40 -5.47 -33.69
CA GLU A 63 10.81 -6.33 -34.72
C GLU A 63 10.09 -7.54 -34.10
N HIS A 64 9.11 -8.06 -34.85
CA HIS A 64 8.46 -9.33 -34.53
C HIS A 64 9.33 -10.49 -34.97
N LEU A 65 9.52 -11.45 -34.07
CA LEU A 65 10.26 -12.68 -34.34
C LEU A 65 9.37 -13.70 -35.06
N GLU A 66 9.99 -14.61 -35.81
CA GLU A 66 9.29 -15.79 -36.36
C GLU A 66 8.91 -16.82 -35.28
N LYS A 67 9.50 -16.68 -34.08
CA LYS A 67 9.12 -17.48 -32.91
C LYS A 67 7.74 -17.06 -32.40
N HIS A 68 6.94 -18.07 -32.09
CA HIS A 68 5.61 -17.90 -31.53
C HIS A 68 5.57 -18.44 -30.10
N VAL A 69 4.59 -17.97 -29.34
CA VAL A 69 4.24 -18.51 -28.04
C VAL A 69 2.80 -18.99 -28.08
N TYR A 70 2.50 -20.00 -27.28
CA TYR A 70 1.17 -20.56 -27.16
C TYR A 70 0.67 -20.36 -25.73
N LEU A 71 -0.42 -19.62 -25.59
CA LEU A 71 -1.09 -19.36 -24.33
C LEU A 71 -2.17 -20.44 -24.15
N ALA A 72 -1.97 -21.34 -23.20
CA ALA A 72 -2.93 -22.40 -22.86
C ALA A 72 -3.88 -21.89 -21.78
N VAL A 73 -5.16 -21.80 -22.12
CA VAL A 73 -6.23 -21.36 -21.22
C VAL A 73 -7.19 -22.52 -21.02
N ASP A 74 -7.45 -22.90 -19.78
CA ASP A 74 -8.50 -23.86 -19.44
C ASP A 74 -9.47 -23.23 -18.45
N ARG A 75 -10.77 -23.35 -18.72
CA ARG A 75 -11.82 -22.80 -17.86
C ARG A 75 -11.54 -21.34 -17.49
N GLY A 76 -11.14 -20.51 -18.45
CA GLY A 76 -10.84 -19.09 -18.24
C GLY A 76 -9.54 -18.80 -17.49
N ILE A 77 -8.78 -19.79 -17.04
CA ILE A 77 -7.51 -19.62 -16.31
C ILE A 77 -6.33 -19.83 -17.26
N LEU A 78 -5.35 -18.92 -17.22
CA LEU A 78 -4.08 -19.10 -17.93
C LEU A 78 -3.24 -20.18 -17.23
N LEU A 79 -3.13 -21.36 -17.83
CA LEU A 79 -2.37 -22.49 -17.28
C LEU A 79 -0.88 -22.41 -17.55
N GLY A 80 -0.48 -21.77 -18.66
CA GLY A 80 0.91 -21.72 -19.06
C GLY A 80 1.14 -21.03 -20.39
N VAL A 81 2.40 -20.70 -20.64
CA VAL A 81 2.90 -20.12 -21.89
C VAL A 81 4.00 -20.99 -22.46
N THR A 82 3.72 -21.73 -23.53
CA THR A 82 4.62 -22.74 -24.11
C THR A 82 5.21 -22.29 -25.44
N ASP A 83 6.29 -22.94 -25.86
CA ASP A 83 6.97 -22.65 -27.14
C ASP A 83 6.30 -23.36 -28.31
N THR A 84 5.72 -24.53 -28.04
CA THR A 84 5.07 -25.36 -29.05
C THR A 84 3.57 -25.52 -28.78
N ARG A 85 2.83 -25.86 -29.83
CA ARG A 85 1.39 -26.12 -29.73
C ARG A 85 1.15 -27.43 -28.99
N GLU A 86 1.99 -28.43 -29.23
CA GLU A 86 1.91 -29.77 -28.65
C GLU A 86 2.06 -29.70 -27.12
N GLU A 87 2.99 -28.88 -26.61
CA GLU A 87 3.13 -28.64 -25.17
C GLU A 87 1.89 -27.96 -24.57
N ALA A 88 1.27 -27.01 -25.28
CA ALA A 88 0.04 -26.37 -24.82
C ALA A 88 -1.15 -27.35 -24.80
N GLU A 89 -1.27 -28.23 -25.80
CA GLU A 89 -2.27 -29.29 -25.85
C GLU A 89 -2.05 -30.32 -24.73
N GLU A 90 -0.79 -30.68 -24.46
CA GLU A 90 -0.43 -31.55 -23.33
C GLU A 90 -0.78 -30.92 -21.98
N LEU A 91 -0.51 -29.62 -21.80
CA LEU A 91 -0.90 -28.89 -20.59
C LEU A 91 -2.41 -28.92 -20.36
N LEU A 92 -3.22 -28.72 -21.40
CA LEU A 92 -4.67 -28.81 -21.27
C LEU A 92 -5.14 -30.24 -20.94
N ARG A 93 -4.49 -31.26 -21.51
CA ARG A 93 -4.85 -32.66 -21.27
C ARG A 93 -4.48 -33.14 -19.88
N THR A 94 -3.33 -32.70 -19.38
CA THR A 94 -2.76 -33.09 -18.07
C THR A 94 -3.16 -32.13 -16.95
N ALA A 95 -3.91 -31.07 -17.27
CA ALA A 95 -4.43 -30.14 -16.29
C ALA A 95 -5.20 -30.88 -15.20
N ASP A 96 -4.62 -30.89 -14.01
CA ASP A 96 -5.24 -31.47 -12.84
C ASP A 96 -6.42 -30.59 -12.40
N LYS A 97 -7.60 -31.19 -12.32
CA LYS A 97 -8.82 -30.52 -11.87
C LYS A 97 -8.70 -30.06 -10.42
N GLU A 98 -7.95 -30.76 -9.58
CA GLU A 98 -7.70 -30.34 -8.20
C GLU A 98 -6.84 -29.06 -8.18
N LYS A 99 -5.78 -29.02 -8.99
CA LYS A 99 -4.95 -27.81 -9.15
C LYS A 99 -5.75 -26.62 -9.67
N LEU A 100 -6.61 -26.83 -10.68
CA LEU A 100 -7.54 -25.79 -11.17
C LEU A 100 -8.46 -25.28 -10.06
N LEU A 101 -9.01 -26.18 -9.24
CA LEU A 101 -9.89 -25.81 -8.13
C LEU A 101 -9.14 -24.97 -7.07
N LEU A 102 -7.88 -25.30 -6.78
CA LEU A 102 -7.03 -24.48 -5.91
C LEU A 102 -6.78 -23.08 -6.51
N MET A 103 -6.50 -22.99 -7.82
CA MET A 103 -6.32 -21.70 -8.50
C MET A 103 -7.61 -20.86 -8.45
N TYR A 104 -8.77 -21.48 -8.64
CA TYR A 104 -10.07 -20.82 -8.47
C TYR A 104 -10.31 -20.33 -7.04
N HIS A 105 -9.87 -21.09 -6.04
CA HIS A 105 -9.98 -20.67 -4.64
C HIS A 105 -9.15 -19.40 -4.38
N ASP A 106 -7.91 -19.35 -4.88
CA ASP A 106 -7.05 -18.18 -4.74
C ASP A 106 -7.61 -16.96 -5.49
N LEU A 107 -8.10 -17.16 -6.72
CA LEU A 107 -8.80 -16.11 -7.48
C LEU A 107 -10.06 -15.62 -6.76
N TYR A 108 -10.82 -16.53 -6.15
CA TYR A 108 -12.00 -16.16 -5.38
C TYR A 108 -11.63 -15.39 -4.11
N LYS A 109 -10.52 -15.74 -3.45
CA LYS A 109 -9.97 -14.99 -2.31
C LYS A 109 -9.65 -13.56 -2.73
N LYS A 110 -8.87 -13.37 -3.80
CA LYS A 110 -8.57 -12.05 -4.38
C LYS A 110 -9.84 -11.26 -4.71
N TYR A 111 -10.80 -11.89 -5.37
CA TYR A 111 -12.08 -11.26 -5.68
C TYR A 111 -12.83 -10.81 -4.41
N ARG A 112 -12.86 -11.63 -3.35
CA ARG A 112 -13.51 -11.23 -2.09
C ARG A 112 -12.81 -10.04 -1.43
N GLU A 113 -11.48 -9.98 -1.49
CA GLU A 113 -10.69 -8.85 -0.99
C GLU A 113 -10.98 -7.57 -1.78
N GLU A 114 -11.00 -7.64 -3.12
CA GLU A 114 -11.40 -6.53 -3.98
C GLU A 114 -12.83 -6.05 -3.68
N GLN A 115 -13.78 -6.98 -3.51
CA GLN A 115 -15.16 -6.63 -3.16
C GLN A 115 -15.25 -5.99 -1.77
N LYS A 116 -14.49 -6.49 -0.79
CA LYS A 116 -14.41 -5.91 0.55
C LYS A 116 -13.87 -4.49 0.48
N SER A 117 -12.75 -4.29 -0.21
CA SER A 117 -12.14 -2.99 -0.48
C SER A 117 -13.13 -2.05 -1.14
N LYS A 118 -13.71 -2.43 -2.29
CA LYS A 118 -14.72 -1.63 -3.00
C LYS A 118 -15.87 -1.18 -2.09
N ARG A 119 -16.42 -2.09 -1.28
CA ARG A 119 -17.49 -1.76 -0.32
C ARG A 119 -17.03 -0.76 0.74
N GLN A 120 -15.79 -0.87 1.22
CA GLN A 120 -15.21 0.08 2.17
C GLN A 120 -15.10 1.48 1.55
N TYR A 121 -14.53 1.59 0.34
CA TYR A 121 -14.43 2.86 -0.39
C TYR A 121 -15.81 3.47 -0.67
N GLU A 122 -16.75 2.68 -1.18
CA GLU A 122 -18.11 3.14 -1.47
C GLU A 122 -18.84 3.62 -0.21
N SER A 123 -18.70 2.86 0.90
CA SER A 123 -19.25 3.24 2.20
C SER A 123 -18.65 4.55 2.69
N PHE A 124 -17.33 4.70 2.60
CA PHE A 124 -16.63 5.92 2.99
C PHE A 124 -17.11 7.12 2.18
N LEU A 125 -17.21 7.02 0.85
CA LEU A 125 -17.70 8.11 -0.01
C LEU A 125 -19.15 8.49 0.31
N LYS A 126 -20.02 7.50 0.58
CA LYS A 126 -21.40 7.77 1.02
C LYS A 126 -21.44 8.48 2.38
N GLN A 127 -20.58 8.10 3.32
CA GLN A 127 -20.46 8.78 4.61
C GLN A 127 -19.92 10.21 4.43
N ALA A 128 -18.89 10.40 3.61
CA ALA A 128 -18.32 11.71 3.30
C ALA A 128 -19.36 12.65 2.69
N GLN A 129 -20.11 12.17 1.70
CA GLN A 129 -21.20 12.92 1.10
C GLN A 129 -22.25 13.35 2.15
N ARG A 130 -22.67 12.45 3.04
CA ARG A 130 -23.63 12.76 4.12
C ARG A 130 -23.05 13.75 5.13
N TRP A 131 -21.81 13.56 5.53
CA TRP A 131 -21.12 14.39 6.51
C TRP A 131 -20.93 15.81 6.01
N PHE A 132 -20.33 16.00 4.84
CA PHE A 132 -20.03 17.33 4.30
C PHE A 132 -21.25 18.07 3.76
N ARG A 133 -22.38 17.39 3.49
CA ARG A 133 -23.66 18.05 3.18
C ARG A 133 -24.38 18.63 4.41
N LYS A 134 -24.11 18.11 5.62
CA LYS A 134 -24.72 18.67 6.84
C LYS A 134 -24.12 20.02 7.18
N GLU A 135 -24.96 20.96 7.59
CA GLU A 135 -24.52 22.25 8.12
C GLU A 135 -23.78 22.08 9.45
N LYS A 136 -22.80 22.95 9.74
CA LYS A 136 -21.90 22.82 10.90
C LYS A 136 -22.63 22.70 12.24
N HIS A 137 -23.66 23.53 12.47
CA HIS A 137 -24.47 23.51 13.69
C HIS A 137 -25.20 22.18 13.91
N LYS A 138 -25.72 21.56 12.84
CA LYS A 138 -26.37 20.23 12.88
C LYS A 138 -25.41 19.08 13.16
N LYS A 139 -24.09 19.30 13.09
CA LYS A 139 -23.07 18.29 13.42
C LYS A 139 -22.69 18.36 14.91
N GLU A 140 -22.69 19.56 15.48
CA GLU A 140 -22.36 19.81 16.88
C GLU A 140 -23.46 19.26 17.81
N GLU A 141 -24.72 19.26 17.36
CA GLU A 141 -25.88 18.69 18.05
C GLU A 141 -25.95 17.15 18.04
N LEU A 142 -25.12 16.46 17.25
CA LEU A 142 -25.14 14.99 17.19
C LEU A 142 -24.50 14.38 18.44
N SER A 143 -25.15 13.37 19.00
CA SER A 143 -24.58 12.56 20.09
C SER A 143 -23.33 11.78 19.63
N PRO A 144 -22.43 11.38 20.54
CA PRO A 144 -21.25 10.57 20.21
C PRO A 144 -21.60 9.28 19.47
N PHE A 145 -22.71 8.64 19.83
CA PHE A 145 -23.21 7.43 19.15
C PHE A 145 -23.64 7.70 17.71
N GLU A 146 -24.35 8.80 17.47
CA GLU A 146 -24.75 9.21 16.11
C GLU A 146 -23.54 9.60 15.27
N LYS A 147 -22.54 10.27 15.85
CA LYS A 147 -21.26 10.57 15.19
C LYS A 147 -20.53 9.27 14.82
N SER A 148 -20.47 8.28 15.70
CA SER A 148 -19.85 6.98 15.40
C SER A 148 -20.58 6.18 14.31
N LEU A 149 -21.90 6.31 14.18
CA LEU A 149 -22.70 5.64 13.14
C LEU A 149 -22.68 6.36 11.80
N LEU A 150 -22.55 7.69 11.80
CA LEU A 150 -22.64 8.53 10.62
C LEU A 150 -21.28 8.87 10.00
N SER A 151 -20.21 8.79 10.78
CA SER A 151 -18.89 9.26 10.37
C SER A 151 -17.75 8.43 10.91
N SER A 152 -16.90 7.94 10.01
CA SER A 152 -15.54 7.51 10.35
C SER A 152 -14.73 8.65 10.99
N LYS A 153 -13.74 8.35 11.85
CA LYS A 153 -12.90 9.40 12.46
C LYS A 153 -12.22 10.30 11.41
N HIS A 154 -11.87 9.75 10.24
CA HIS A 154 -11.33 10.51 9.10
C HIS A 154 -12.22 11.69 8.68
N LEU A 155 -13.55 11.57 8.83
CA LEU A 155 -14.50 12.62 8.50
C LEU A 155 -14.64 13.63 9.63
N VAL A 156 -14.57 13.17 10.87
CA VAL A 156 -14.72 14.01 12.06
C VAL A 156 -13.50 14.91 12.25
N SER A 157 -12.31 14.39 11.94
CA SER A 157 -11.03 15.09 12.08
C SER A 157 -10.71 16.03 10.92
N ALA A 158 -11.42 15.95 9.79
CA ALA A 158 -11.11 16.71 8.59
C ALA A 158 -12.04 17.92 8.41
N GLU A 159 -11.46 19.07 8.02
CA GLU A 159 -12.21 20.29 7.75
C GLU A 159 -12.85 20.26 6.36
N THR A 160 -12.20 19.59 5.41
CA THR A 160 -12.62 19.51 4.01
C THR A 160 -12.80 18.07 3.53
N PRO A 161 -13.61 17.83 2.47
CA PRO A 161 -13.72 16.50 1.86
C PRO A 161 -12.38 15.96 1.36
N LEU A 162 -11.50 16.83 0.84
CA LEU A 162 -10.20 16.42 0.32
C LEU A 162 -9.30 15.89 1.44
N GLN A 163 -9.18 16.63 2.54
CA GLN A 163 -8.44 16.19 3.73
C GLN A 163 -8.97 14.86 4.29
N ALA A 164 -10.29 14.65 4.27
CA ALA A 164 -10.86 13.39 4.71
C ALA A 164 -10.48 12.21 3.80
N ILE A 165 -10.49 12.44 2.47
CA ILE A 165 -10.07 11.44 1.48
C ILE A 165 -8.59 11.11 1.67
N GLU A 166 -7.72 12.12 1.80
CA GLU A 166 -6.29 11.93 2.06
C GLU A 166 -6.05 11.15 3.35
N SER A 167 -6.75 11.50 4.44
CA SER A 167 -6.67 10.78 5.71
C SER A 167 -7.12 9.33 5.60
N PHE A 168 -8.16 9.06 4.81
CA PHE A 168 -8.66 7.71 4.59
C PHE A 168 -7.70 6.87 3.72
N LEU A 169 -7.20 7.44 2.62
CA LEU A 169 -6.27 6.77 1.70
C LEU A 169 -4.94 6.43 2.40
N SER A 170 -4.34 7.41 3.07
CA SER A 170 -3.10 7.19 3.84
C SER A 170 -3.26 6.11 4.91
N TYR A 171 -4.43 6.05 5.58
CA TYR A 171 -4.72 4.97 6.52
C TYR A 171 -4.88 3.61 5.83
N GLN A 172 -5.51 3.53 4.66
CA GLN A 172 -5.57 2.29 3.88
C GLN A 172 -4.17 1.83 3.45
N GLU A 173 -3.32 2.75 2.99
CA GLU A 173 -1.94 2.45 2.62
C GLU A 173 -1.12 1.91 3.80
N LEU A 174 -1.28 2.49 4.99
CA LEU A 174 -0.65 1.98 6.21
C LEU A 174 -1.09 0.55 6.52
N MET A 175 -2.40 0.30 6.51
CA MET A 175 -2.95 -1.02 6.84
C MET A 175 -2.46 -2.07 5.84
N ASN A 176 -2.42 -1.74 4.55
CA ASN A 176 -1.87 -2.61 3.51
C ASN A 176 -0.38 -2.86 3.73
N ALA A 177 0.40 -1.83 4.08
CA ALA A 177 1.83 -1.96 4.34
C ALA A 177 2.11 -2.87 5.55
N LEU A 178 1.29 -2.79 6.60
CA LEU A 178 1.37 -3.67 7.78
C LEU A 178 1.01 -5.12 7.43
N GLU A 179 -0.05 -5.34 6.64
CA GLU A 179 -0.42 -6.68 6.15
C GLU A 179 0.70 -7.30 5.31
N GLU A 180 1.31 -6.55 4.39
CA GLU A 180 2.45 -7.02 3.62
C GLU A 180 3.68 -7.35 4.47
N PHE A 181 3.92 -6.62 5.57
CA PHE A 181 5.00 -6.93 6.49
C PHE A 181 4.78 -8.27 7.18
N GLU A 182 3.55 -8.54 7.63
CA GLU A 182 3.16 -9.81 8.23
C GLU A 182 3.28 -10.96 7.21
N GLU A 183 2.80 -10.77 5.98
CA GLU A 183 2.93 -11.76 4.90
C GLU A 183 4.38 -12.09 4.55
N ARG A 184 5.29 -11.11 4.67
CA ARG A 184 6.74 -11.31 4.49
C ARG A 184 7.43 -11.95 5.71
N GLY A 185 6.69 -12.22 6.78
CA GLY A 185 7.20 -12.80 8.02
C GLY A 185 8.02 -11.81 8.85
N LYS A 186 7.82 -10.50 8.68
CA LYS A 186 8.45 -9.50 9.54
C LYS A 186 7.81 -9.58 10.93
N THR A 187 8.62 -9.79 11.96
CA THR A 187 8.13 -9.92 13.34
C THR A 187 8.42 -8.71 14.20
N THR A 188 9.36 -7.85 13.80
CA THR A 188 9.80 -6.69 14.60
C THR A 188 9.66 -5.40 13.79
N LEU A 189 9.16 -4.35 14.42
CA LEU A 189 9.14 -2.98 13.92
C LEU A 189 10.10 -2.12 14.74
N ASP A 190 11.05 -1.51 14.04
CA ASP A 190 11.94 -0.51 14.59
C ASP A 190 11.28 0.86 14.53
N ILE A 191 11.16 1.49 15.70
CA ILE A 191 10.57 2.82 15.84
C ILE A 191 11.53 3.77 16.56
N TYR A 192 11.41 5.05 16.27
CA TYR A 192 12.16 6.12 16.94
C TYR A 192 11.35 7.42 16.91
N TRP A 193 11.85 8.46 17.57
CA TRP A 193 11.28 9.80 17.57
C TRP A 193 12.38 10.83 17.88
N LEU A 194 12.14 12.10 17.55
CA LEU A 194 13.16 13.15 17.62
C LEU A 194 12.98 14.08 18.81
N GLU A 195 11.81 14.08 19.41
CA GLU A 195 11.46 14.93 20.53
C GLU A 195 12.22 14.52 21.79
N ASP A 196 12.91 15.48 22.39
CA ASP A 196 13.57 15.33 23.67
C ASP A 196 12.56 15.60 24.80
N MET A 197 12.24 14.57 25.57
CA MET A 197 11.17 14.58 26.58
C MET A 197 11.70 14.02 27.90
N ASN A 198 11.33 14.64 29.03
CA ASN A 198 11.80 14.18 30.33
C ASN A 198 10.95 13.03 30.85
N GLU A 199 11.61 12.01 31.44
CA GLU A 199 10.90 10.90 32.07
C GLU A 199 9.92 11.38 33.15
N GLY A 200 8.69 10.86 33.10
CA GLY A 200 7.64 11.17 34.07
C GLY A 200 6.82 12.41 33.77
N GLU A 201 7.01 13.07 32.61
CA GLU A 201 6.13 14.16 32.17
C GLU A 201 4.68 13.68 32.01
N GLU A 202 3.73 14.53 32.43
CA GLU A 202 2.29 14.28 32.37
C GLU A 202 1.60 15.09 31.26
N ASP A 203 2.33 15.96 30.54
CA ASP A 203 1.82 16.71 29.40
C ASP A 203 2.78 16.52 28.21
N TRP A 204 2.61 15.41 27.49
CA TRP A 204 3.56 15.00 26.46
C TRP A 204 2.87 14.55 25.17
N SER A 205 3.57 14.73 24.05
CA SER A 205 3.21 14.23 22.73
C SER A 205 4.49 13.95 21.95
N VAL A 206 4.53 12.84 21.23
CA VAL A 206 5.70 12.39 20.46
C VAL A 206 5.27 11.83 19.12
N ASP A 207 5.87 12.31 18.04
CA ASP A 207 5.71 11.78 16.69
C ASP A 207 6.68 10.61 16.46
N VAL A 208 6.11 9.42 16.35
CA VAL A 208 6.82 8.16 16.17
C VAL A 208 7.06 7.89 14.68
N LEU A 209 8.32 7.70 14.33
CA LEU A 209 8.80 7.35 12.99
C LEU A 209 9.07 5.85 12.87
N GLN A 210 8.86 5.32 11.66
CA GLN A 210 9.12 3.95 11.25
C GLN A 210 9.47 3.96 9.76
N ASP A 211 10.74 3.70 9.42
CA ASP A 211 11.26 4.14 8.14
C ASP A 211 10.61 3.53 6.90
N GLU A 212 10.29 2.25 6.95
CA GLU A 212 9.71 1.54 5.81
C GLU A 212 8.23 1.91 5.60
N LEU A 213 7.46 2.10 6.68
CA LEU A 213 6.08 2.57 6.63
C LEU A 213 6.03 4.01 6.16
N ASN A 214 6.89 4.87 6.69
CA ASN A 214 7.02 6.26 6.29
C ASN A 214 7.32 6.41 4.79
N LYS A 215 8.31 5.66 4.28
CA LYS A 215 8.66 5.65 2.84
C LYS A 215 7.50 5.12 1.98
N ARG A 216 6.83 4.04 2.41
CA ARG A 216 5.71 3.44 1.65
C ARG A 216 4.46 4.30 1.60
N CYS A 217 4.09 4.89 2.73
CA CYS A 217 2.89 5.71 2.87
C CYS A 217 3.14 7.18 2.51
N ASN A 218 4.37 7.54 2.14
CA ASN A 218 4.78 8.92 1.86
C ASN A 218 4.41 9.90 2.99
N THR A 219 4.61 9.46 4.24
CA THR A 219 4.29 10.24 5.44
C THR A 219 5.57 10.69 6.16
N ASN A 220 5.49 11.81 6.88
CA ASN A 220 6.64 12.35 7.63
C ASN A 220 6.86 11.61 8.98
N TRP A 221 5.80 11.09 9.59
CA TRP A 221 5.83 10.22 10.78
C TRP A 221 4.71 9.18 10.67
N THR A 222 4.80 8.09 11.44
CA THR A 222 3.85 6.97 11.36
C THR A 222 2.74 7.09 12.41
N TRP A 223 3.05 7.44 13.66
CA TRP A 223 2.02 7.64 14.71
C TRP A 223 2.33 8.87 15.54
N THR A 224 1.32 9.48 16.14
CA THR A 224 1.52 10.48 17.20
C THR A 224 1.02 9.89 18.50
N VAL A 225 1.91 9.68 19.48
CA VAL A 225 1.53 9.19 20.81
C VAL A 225 1.45 10.36 21.75
N LEU A 226 0.31 10.56 22.40
CA LEU A 226 0.06 11.72 23.25
C LEU A 226 -0.67 11.37 24.53
N HIS A 227 -0.38 12.14 25.58
CA HIS A 227 -1.03 11.99 26.87
C HIS A 227 -2.47 12.54 26.84
N GLU A 228 -3.35 11.94 27.64
CA GLU A 228 -4.75 12.29 27.72
C GLU A 228 -4.99 13.78 28.04
N THR A 229 -4.22 14.36 28.96
CA THR A 229 -4.33 15.79 29.32
C THR A 229 -4.00 16.73 28.16
N ARG A 230 -3.07 16.34 27.29
CA ARG A 230 -2.69 17.12 26.10
C ARG A 230 -3.76 17.03 25.01
N ALA A 231 -4.39 15.86 24.87
CA ALA A 231 -5.56 15.69 24.01
C ALA A 231 -6.68 16.67 24.40
N GLU A 232 -6.92 16.80 25.71
CA GLU A 232 -7.96 17.67 26.26
C GLU A 232 -7.60 19.16 26.16
N ALA A 233 -6.33 19.52 26.38
CA ALA A 233 -5.84 20.90 26.32
C ALA A 233 -5.88 21.51 24.91
N ASP A 234 -5.69 20.70 23.86
CA ASP A 234 -5.80 21.13 22.46
C ASP A 234 -7.25 21.42 22.02
N GLU A 235 -8.24 21.37 22.92
CA GLU A 235 -9.68 21.39 22.63
C GLU A 235 -10.11 20.32 21.60
N ARG A 236 -9.23 19.34 21.34
CA ARG A 236 -9.49 18.22 20.45
C ARG A 236 -10.21 17.15 21.25
N ASP A 237 -11.54 17.19 21.19
CA ASP A 237 -12.38 16.07 21.63
C ASP A 237 -11.76 14.75 21.12
N LYS A 238 -11.53 13.79 22.01
CA LYS A 238 -10.82 12.52 21.72
C LYS A 238 -11.42 11.78 20.53
N ASP A 239 -12.70 12.01 20.27
CA ASP A 239 -13.43 11.48 19.13
C ASP A 239 -13.08 12.15 17.78
N ARG A 240 -12.50 13.35 17.82
CA ARG A 240 -12.01 14.12 16.66
C ARG A 240 -10.54 13.90 16.34
N LEU A 241 -9.81 13.18 17.20
CA LEU A 241 -8.44 12.82 16.91
C LEU A 241 -8.38 11.85 15.72
N SER A 242 -7.46 12.13 14.80
CA SER A 242 -7.19 11.26 13.65
C SER A 242 -6.74 9.86 14.12
N TYR A 243 -6.94 8.84 13.28
CA TYR A 243 -6.57 7.45 13.58
C TYR A 243 -5.08 7.23 13.87
N TRP A 244 -4.25 8.18 13.44
CA TRP A 244 -2.80 8.23 13.67
C TRP A 244 -2.43 8.59 15.11
N ASN A 245 -3.37 9.17 15.88
CA ASN A 245 -3.14 9.57 17.26
C ASN A 245 -3.44 8.40 18.21
N ILE A 246 -2.48 8.08 19.06
CA ILE A 246 -2.59 7.07 20.10
C ILE A 246 -2.60 7.79 21.44
N VAL A 247 -3.76 7.76 22.11
CA VAL A 247 -3.92 8.39 23.43
C VAL A 247 -3.54 7.39 24.53
N THR A 248 -2.74 7.85 25.50
CA THR A 248 -2.36 7.08 26.69
C THR A 248 -2.48 7.92 27.96
N GLU A 249 -2.77 7.26 29.09
CA GLU A 249 -2.82 7.87 30.44
C GLU A 249 -1.49 7.70 31.18
N GLU A 250 -0.50 7.06 30.56
CA GLU A 250 0.80 6.82 31.17
C GLU A 250 1.70 8.04 31.06
N LYS A 251 2.40 8.38 32.15
CA LYS A 251 3.46 9.38 32.13
C LYS A 251 4.54 9.02 31.11
N TYR A 252 5.22 10.03 30.57
CA TYR A 252 6.21 9.82 29.54
C TYR A 252 7.29 8.84 29.98
N SER A 253 7.49 7.80 29.19
CA SER A 253 8.65 6.94 29.22
C SER A 253 8.77 6.22 27.89
N LYS A 254 9.99 5.79 27.50
CA LYS A 254 10.19 4.96 26.30
C LYS A 254 9.29 3.70 26.30
N LYS A 255 9.04 3.14 27.50
CA LYS A 255 8.16 1.98 27.70
C LYS A 255 6.69 2.31 27.43
N ALA A 256 6.22 3.49 27.84
CA ALA A 256 4.86 3.95 27.62
C ALA A 256 4.58 4.11 26.11
N VAL A 257 5.49 4.76 25.36
CA VAL A 257 5.38 4.91 23.90
C VAL A 257 5.33 3.54 23.21
N LYS A 258 6.29 2.67 23.53
CA LYS A 258 6.35 1.30 22.99
C LYS A 258 5.07 0.51 23.27
N LYS A 259 4.54 0.59 24.49
CA LYS A 259 3.31 -0.09 24.90
C LYS A 259 2.10 0.48 24.16
N ALA A 260 2.01 1.79 23.99
CA ALA A 260 0.91 2.45 23.28
C ALA A 260 0.85 2.01 21.81
N VAL A 261 2.00 2.01 21.11
CA VAL A 261 2.09 1.55 19.72
C VAL A 261 1.73 0.07 19.60
N ARG A 262 2.28 -0.79 20.48
CA ARG A 262 1.96 -2.23 20.49
C ARG A 262 0.46 -2.48 20.69
N ASN A 263 -0.15 -1.85 21.70
CA ASN A 263 -1.57 -2.01 21.98
C ASN A 263 -2.44 -1.54 20.80
N TRP A 264 -2.01 -0.49 20.08
CA TRP A 264 -2.71 -0.04 18.87
C TRP A 264 -2.65 -1.10 17.76
N LEU A 265 -1.50 -1.72 17.53
CA LEU A 265 -1.31 -2.78 16.54
C LEU A 265 -2.11 -4.05 16.90
N GLU A 266 -2.08 -4.49 18.15
CA GLU A 266 -2.82 -5.66 18.63
C GLU A 266 -4.35 -5.47 18.44
N ARG A 267 -4.87 -4.27 18.72
CA ARG A 267 -6.29 -3.94 18.46
C ARG A 267 -6.67 -4.00 16.98
N LYS A 268 -5.70 -3.93 16.09
CA LYS A 268 -5.87 -4.06 14.63
C LYS A 268 -5.62 -5.48 14.13
N GLY A 269 -5.22 -6.40 15.02
CA GLY A 269 -4.98 -7.80 14.71
C GLY A 269 -3.53 -8.11 14.33
N TYR A 270 -2.59 -7.20 14.54
CA TYR A 270 -1.18 -7.41 14.23
C TYR A 270 -0.35 -7.71 15.48
N GLU A 271 0.54 -8.69 15.39
CA GLU A 271 1.42 -9.13 16.49
C GLU A 271 2.89 -8.81 16.20
N PHE A 272 3.23 -7.52 16.12
CA PHE A 272 4.63 -7.09 15.95
C PHE A 272 5.32 -6.84 17.30
N ASP A 273 6.55 -7.31 17.43
CA ASP A 273 7.48 -6.83 18.43
C ASP A 273 7.95 -5.41 18.10
N ILE A 274 8.02 -4.55 19.11
CA ILE A 274 8.43 -3.16 18.93
C ILE A 274 9.82 -2.98 19.52
N ARG A 275 10.78 -2.55 18.71
CA ARG A 275 12.12 -2.18 19.15
C ARG A 275 12.29 -0.68 18.99
N VAL A 276 12.69 -0.01 20.07
CA VAL A 276 12.98 1.42 20.04
C VAL A 276 14.46 1.57 19.74
N ILE A 277 14.79 2.16 18.59
CA ILE A 277 16.17 2.45 18.18
C ILE A 277 16.47 3.94 18.41
N PRO A 278 17.72 4.32 18.65
CA PRO A 278 18.09 5.73 18.71
C PRO A 278 18.11 6.34 17.29
N PRO A 279 17.90 7.66 17.12
CA PRO A 279 17.79 8.28 15.79
C PRO A 279 19.03 8.12 14.89
N ASP A 280 20.22 7.96 15.47
CA ASP A 280 21.48 7.74 14.77
C ASP A 280 21.64 6.32 14.19
N GLU A 281 20.86 5.36 14.67
CA GLU A 281 20.77 4.00 14.12
C GLU A 281 19.66 3.87 13.05
N ALA A 282 18.82 4.88 12.89
CA ALA A 282 17.77 4.87 11.88
C ALA A 282 18.37 5.09 10.48
N GLU A 283 17.85 4.38 9.47
CA GLU A 283 18.23 4.63 8.06
C GLU A 283 17.78 6.02 7.61
N GLY A 284 16.81 6.60 8.31
CA GLY A 284 16.20 7.86 7.99
C GLY A 284 15.10 7.65 6.94
N SER A 285 13.94 8.25 7.21
CA SER A 285 12.86 8.38 6.25
C SER A 285 12.08 9.66 6.51
N GLY A 286 11.45 10.19 5.46
CA GLY A 286 10.58 11.36 5.59
C GLY A 286 11.35 12.61 6.00
N LEU A 287 11.15 13.08 7.24
CA LEU A 287 11.70 14.33 7.75
C LEU A 287 13.24 14.36 7.71
N PHE A 288 13.91 13.22 7.91
CA PHE A 288 15.38 13.12 7.92
C PHE A 288 16.00 13.35 6.53
N GLU A 289 15.46 12.73 5.46
CA GLU A 289 15.90 13.00 4.08
C GLU A 289 15.63 14.47 3.71
N LYS A 290 14.47 15.02 4.08
CA LYS A 290 14.13 16.42 3.77
C LYS A 290 14.98 17.43 4.56
N LEU A 291 15.34 17.13 5.80
CA LEU A 291 16.23 17.97 6.62
C LEU A 291 17.67 17.91 6.10
N GLU A 292 18.18 16.74 5.73
CA GLU A 292 19.49 16.62 5.08
C GLU A 292 19.53 17.28 3.69
N GLU A 293 18.44 17.21 2.92
CA GLU A 293 18.32 17.91 1.62
C GLU A 293 18.24 19.44 1.79
N LEU A 294 17.60 19.93 2.85
CA LEU A 294 17.56 21.35 3.19
C LEU A 294 18.93 21.85 3.67
N GLU A 295 19.61 21.11 4.54
CA GLU A 295 20.98 21.43 4.96
C GLU A 295 21.97 21.39 3.79
N LYS A 296 21.83 20.45 2.83
CA LYS A 296 22.64 20.43 1.61
C LYS A 296 22.37 21.61 0.68
N LYS A 297 21.11 22.02 0.50
CA LYS A 297 20.76 23.21 -0.31
C LYS A 297 21.22 24.52 0.32
N ASP A 298 21.22 24.61 1.64
CA ASP A 298 21.79 25.76 2.35
C ASP A 298 23.33 25.78 2.26
N PHE A 299 23.99 24.62 2.18
CA PHE A 299 25.44 24.54 1.92
C PHE A 299 25.81 24.88 0.46
N ASP A 300 25.07 24.37 -0.53
CA ASP A 300 25.35 24.64 -1.96
C ASP A 300 24.96 26.07 -2.39
N SER A 301 24.10 26.77 -1.64
CA SER A 301 23.75 28.18 -1.89
C SER A 301 24.66 29.17 -1.16
N MET A 302 25.59 28.69 -0.31
CA MET A 302 26.61 29.48 0.37
C MET A 302 27.98 29.42 -0.33
N ASP A 303 28.01 29.70 -1.63
CA ASP A 303 29.22 30.21 -2.29
C ASP A 303 29.47 31.65 -1.78
N TYR A 304 30.07 31.77 -0.59
CA TYR A 304 30.59 33.04 -0.10
C TYR A 304 31.87 33.40 -0.87
N GLU A 305 31.79 34.38 -1.78
CA GLU A 305 32.97 35.18 -2.11
C GLU A 305 33.44 35.88 -0.82
N ARG A 306 34.65 35.56 -0.35
CA ARG A 306 35.28 36.27 0.76
C ARG A 306 35.47 37.73 0.37
N LEU A 307 34.74 38.62 1.04
CA LEU A 307 35.07 40.04 1.09
C LEU A 307 36.27 40.27 2.02
N GLU A 308 37.44 39.86 1.56
CA GLU A 308 38.73 40.41 1.99
C GLU A 308 39.51 40.73 0.71
N ASP A 309 39.24 41.91 0.13
CA ASP A 309 40.14 42.79 -0.64
C ASP A 309 39.35 43.71 -1.59
N ILE A 310 38.68 44.75 -1.07
CA ILE A 310 38.50 46.07 -1.74
C ILE A 310 38.59 47.19 -0.69
#